data_AF-A0A0G0IG90-F1
#
_entry.id   AF-A0A0G0IG90-F1
#
_cell.length_a   1.000
_cell.length_b   1.000
_cell.length_c   1.000
_cell.angle_alpha   90.00
_cell.angle_beta   90.00
_cell.angle_gamma   90.00
#
_symmetry.space_group_name_H-M   'P 1'
#
loop_
_entity.id
_entity.type
_entity.pdbx_description
1 polymer ?
#
loop_
_entity_poly.entity_id
_entity_poly.type
_entity_poly.pdbx_seq_one_letter_code
_entity_poly.pdbx_strand_id
1 'polypeptide(L)'
;MAKRFPVIWEFKISEKGISIGLPDGSNEKFYSLKDLKSFDIHESANESDEYKELIFKTNSRFYPFIKLNFYLKDEEKIESFLLNFLPKEEHPGSLVDSLIKLIGF
;
A
#
# COMPACT_ATOMS: atom_id res chain seq x y z
N MET A 1 -14.03 -18.49 -15.72
CA MET A 1 -13.17 -17.31 -15.65
C MET A 1 -13.22 -16.78 -14.22
N ALA A 2 -12.19 -17.02 -13.43
CA ALA A 2 -12.13 -16.53 -12.05
C ALA A 2 -11.86 -15.03 -12.10
N LYS A 3 -12.87 -14.22 -11.74
CA LYS A 3 -12.67 -12.78 -11.46
C LYS A 3 -11.81 -12.69 -10.20
N ARG A 4 -10.49 -12.69 -10.35
CA ARG A 4 -9.55 -12.33 -9.27
C ARG A 4 -9.65 -10.82 -9.11
N PHE A 5 -10.66 -10.35 -8.40
CA PHE A 5 -10.61 -9.00 -7.84
C PHE A 5 -9.33 -8.91 -6.99
N PRO A 6 -8.56 -7.82 -7.06
CA PRO A 6 -7.49 -7.63 -6.08
C PRO A 6 -8.13 -7.74 -4.71
N VAL A 7 -7.56 -8.57 -3.83
CA VAL A 7 -7.97 -8.56 -2.43
C VAL A 7 -7.75 -7.12 -1.97
N ILE A 8 -8.84 -6.39 -1.71
CA ILE A 8 -8.77 -5.07 -1.10
C ILE A 8 -8.55 -5.35 0.38
N TRP A 9 -7.35 -5.07 0.87
CA TRP A 9 -7.05 -5.23 2.28
C TRP A 9 -7.70 -4.06 3.00
N GLU A 10 -8.49 -4.33 4.04
CA GLU A 10 -8.94 -3.26 4.92
C GLU A 10 -7.71 -2.69 5.63
N PHE A 11 -7.36 -1.43 5.34
CA PHE A 11 -6.26 -0.77 6.01
C PHE A 11 -6.72 0.49 6.74
N LYS A 12 -6.04 0.82 7.84
CA LYS A 12 -6.25 2.02 8.63
C LYS A 12 -4.93 2.75 8.75
N ILE A 13 -4.93 4.02 8.39
CA ILE A 13 -3.77 4.90 8.56
C ILE A 13 -4.05 5.81 9.77
N SER A 14 -3.08 5.90 10.67
CA SER A 14 -3.14 6.74 11.87
C SER A 14 -1.78 7.42 12.12
N GLU A 15 -1.75 8.35 13.07
CA GLU A 15 -0.51 9.00 13.53
C GLU A 15 0.51 8.03 14.15
N LYS A 16 0.11 6.79 14.42
CA LYS A 16 1.01 5.75 14.95
C LYS A 16 1.62 4.92 13.83
N GLY A 17 0.93 4.77 12.70
CA GLY A 17 1.24 3.74 11.73
C GLY A 17 0.07 3.31 10.87
N ILE A 18 0.33 2.25 10.10
CA ILE A 18 -0.59 1.63 9.17
C ILE A 18 -0.93 0.24 9.69
N SER A 19 -2.22 0.04 9.93
CA SER A 19 -2.81 -1.24 10.26
C SER A 19 -3.40 -1.85 9.00
N ILE A 20 -3.09 -3.12 8.71
CA ILE A 20 -3.55 -3.82 7.52
C ILE A 20 -4.21 -5.13 7.93
N GLY A 21 -5.52 -5.25 7.73
CA GLY A 21 -6.28 -6.46 7.99
C GLY A 21 -5.97 -7.54 6.97
N LEU A 22 -5.64 -8.74 7.44
CA LEU A 22 -5.45 -9.91 6.58
C LEU A 22 -6.81 -10.47 6.11
N PRO A 23 -6.91 -10.95 4.85
CA PRO A 23 -8.16 -11.44 4.28
C PRO A 23 -8.73 -12.71 4.92
N ASP A 24 -7.93 -13.44 5.71
CA ASP A 24 -8.36 -14.61 6.47
C ASP A 24 -8.95 -14.23 7.85
N GLY A 25 -9.01 -12.93 8.17
CA GLY A 25 -9.56 -12.41 9.43
C GLY A 25 -8.74 -12.77 10.66
N SER A 26 -7.55 -13.37 10.49
CA SER A 26 -6.83 -13.98 11.61
C SER A 26 -5.91 -13.01 12.34
N ASN A 27 -5.41 -11.94 11.70
CA ASN A 27 -4.60 -10.90 12.34
C ASN A 27 -4.55 -9.57 11.55
N GLU A 28 -4.37 -8.46 12.27
CA GLU A 28 -4.00 -7.16 11.69
C GLU A 28 -2.48 -7.03 11.72
N LYS A 29 -1.85 -6.72 10.58
CA LYS A 29 -0.43 -6.39 10.51
C LYS A 29 -0.24 -4.89 10.71
N PHE A 30 0.47 -4.51 11.76
CA PHE A 30 0.77 -3.11 12.06
C PHE A 30 2.19 -2.75 11.61
N TYR A 31 2.31 -1.62 10.91
CA TYR A 31 3.57 -0.99 10.52
C TYR A 31 3.65 0.40 11.16
N SER A 32 4.63 0.61 12.04
CA SER A 32 4.84 1.92 12.66
C SER A 32 5.26 2.95 11.62
N LEU A 33 4.80 4.20 11.76
CA LEU A 33 5.28 5.29 10.90
C LEU A 33 6.81 5.45 10.97
N LYS A 34 7.42 5.15 12.12
CA LYS A 34 8.89 5.18 12.29
C LYS A 34 9.62 4.16 11.42
N ASP A 35 8.93 3.12 10.98
CA ASP A 35 9.49 2.08 10.11
C ASP A 35 9.27 2.41 8.62
N LEU A 36 8.59 3.52 8.32
CA LEU A 36 8.32 4.00 6.97
C LEU A 36 9.23 5.20 6.66
N LYS A 37 9.73 5.26 5.42
CA LYS A 37 10.63 6.32 4.93
C LYS A 37 9.89 7.33 4.06
N SER A 38 9.09 6.84 3.13
CA SER A 38 8.39 7.64 2.13
C SER A 38 7.22 6.86 1.58
N PHE A 39 6.33 7.56 0.88
CA PHE A 39 5.22 6.96 0.17
C PHE A 39 5.13 7.45 -1.27
N ASP A 40 4.44 6.68 -2.10
CA ASP A 40 4.14 7.00 -3.50
C ASP A 40 2.77 6.46 -3.91
N ILE A 41 2.15 7.08 -4.91
CA ILE A 41 0.84 6.68 -5.44
C ILE A 41 0.97 6.45 -6.95
N HIS A 42 0.62 5.23 -7.39
CA HIS A 42 0.67 4.80 -8.78
C HIS A 42 -0.72 4.40 -9.28
N GLU A 43 -0.90 4.43 -10.59
CA GLU A 43 -2.04 3.79 -11.23
C GLU A 43 -2.01 2.27 -10.97
N SER A 44 -3.17 1.66 -10.80
CA SER A 44 -3.26 0.21 -10.58
C SER A 44 -2.74 -0.55 -11.80
N ALA A 45 -1.90 -1.56 -11.56
CA ALA A 45 -1.44 -2.48 -12.62
C ALA A 45 -2.57 -3.38 -13.16
N ASN A 46 -3.69 -3.48 -12.44
CA ASN A 46 -4.90 -4.11 -12.93
C ASN A 46 -5.75 -3.05 -13.64
N GLU A 47 -6.23 -3.35 -14.85
CA GLU A 47 -6.92 -2.49 -15.83
C GLU A 47 -8.27 -1.87 -15.37
N SER A 48 -8.44 -1.62 -14.08
CA SER A 48 -9.64 -1.01 -13.52
C SER A 48 -9.30 0.41 -13.09
N ASP A 49 -9.85 1.38 -13.82
CA ASP A 49 -9.72 2.83 -13.59
C ASP A 49 -10.29 3.28 -12.22
N GLU A 50 -10.83 2.35 -11.43
CA GLU A 50 -11.44 2.62 -10.13
C GLU A 50 -10.45 2.51 -8.96
N TYR A 51 -9.24 1.97 -9.20
CA TYR A 51 -8.27 1.66 -8.16
C TYR A 51 -6.90 2.28 -8.42
N LYS A 52 -6.22 2.64 -7.33
CA LYS A 52 -4.83 3.08 -7.32
C LYS A 52 -4.00 2.27 -6.33
N GLU A 53 -2.71 2.34 -6.52
CA GLU A 53 -1.72 1.66 -5.70
C GLU A 53 -0.98 2.66 -4.81
N LEU A 54 -0.99 2.39 -3.52
CA LEU A 54 -0.24 3.12 -2.52
C LEU A 54 0.98 2.29 -2.12
N ILE A 55 2.15 2.86 -2.28
CA ILE A 55 3.43 2.20 -2.03
C ILE A 55 4.11 2.93 -0.89
N PHE A 56 4.56 2.18 0.12
CA PHE A 56 5.40 2.70 1.19
C PHE A 56 6.78 2.09 1.10
N LYS A 57 7.81 2.91 1.18
CA LYS A 57 9.18 2.47 1.40
C LYS A 57 9.41 2.30 2.90
N THR A 58 10.00 1.19 3.31
CA THR A 58 10.29 0.90 4.72
C THR A 58 11.78 1.06 5.05
N ASN A 59 12.09 1.10 6.34
CA ASN A 59 13.44 1.00 6.88
C ASN A 59 14.01 -0.43 6.82
N SER A 60 13.17 -1.44 6.51
CA SER A 60 13.56 -2.85 6.52
C SER A 60 14.40 -3.22 5.32
N ARG A 61 15.49 -3.96 5.56
CA ARG A 61 16.32 -4.56 4.50
C ARG A 61 15.64 -5.74 3.80
N PHE A 62 14.71 -6.41 4.49
CA PHE A 62 14.05 -7.63 4.00
C PHE A 62 12.73 -7.35 3.29
N TYR A 63 12.01 -6.31 3.71
CA TYR A 63 10.73 -5.91 3.14
C TYR A 63 10.77 -4.42 2.80
N PRO A 64 11.55 -4.03 1.78
CA PRO A 64 11.85 -2.62 1.53
C PRO A 64 10.63 -1.82 1.10
N PHE A 65 9.56 -2.46 0.63
CA PHE A 65 8.32 -1.78 0.29
C PHE A 65 7.07 -2.56 0.71
N ILE A 66 5.99 -1.81 0.95
CA ILE A 66 4.64 -2.29 1.22
C ILE A 66 3.73 -1.68 0.16
N LYS A 67 2.85 -2.50 -0.43
CA LYS A 67 1.93 -2.06 -1.47
C LYS A 67 0.49 -2.33 -1.06
N LEU A 68 -0.38 -1.36 -1.26
CA LEU A 68 -1.81 -1.41 -0.95
C LEU A 68 -2.62 -0.92 -2.12
N ASN A 69 -3.77 -1.53 -2.37
CA ASN A 69 -4.74 -1.02 -3.34
C ASN A 69 -5.81 -0.23 -2.60
N PHE A 70 -6.21 0.90 -3.16
CA PHE A 70 -7.28 1.74 -2.61
C PHE A 70 -8.12 2.31 -3.76
N TYR A 71 -9.32 2.82 -3.44
CA TYR A 71 -10.20 3.40 -4.45
C TYR A 71 -9.70 4.78 -4.88
N LEU A 72 -9.75 5.07 -6.19
CA LEU A 72 -9.35 6.37 -6.77
C LEU A 72 -9.97 7.57 -6.02
N LYS A 73 -11.25 7.47 -5.64
CA LYS A 73 -11.97 8.52 -4.91
C LYS A 73 -11.35 8.91 -3.56
N ASP A 74 -10.56 8.02 -2.96
CA ASP A 74 -9.93 8.22 -1.65
C ASP A 74 -8.50 8.79 -1.76
N GLU A 75 -7.98 9.01 -2.98
CA GLU A 75 -6.62 9.50 -3.24
C GLU A 75 -6.31 10.80 -2.50
N GLU A 76 -7.10 11.85 -2.73
CA GLU A 76 -6.85 13.17 -2.14
C GLU A 76 -6.84 13.11 -0.61
N LYS A 77 -7.74 12.30 -0.03
CA LYS A 77 -7.83 12.09 1.42
C LYS A 77 -6.61 11.37 1.97
N ILE A 78 -6.16 10.31 1.32
CA ILE A 78 -4.99 9.51 1.73
C ILE A 78 -3.72 10.34 1.59
N GLU A 79 -3.54 11.00 0.45
CA GLU A 79 -2.37 11.82 0.17
C GLU A 79 -2.26 12.97 1.17
N SER A 80 -3.33 13.75 1.36
CA SER A 80 -3.33 14.87 2.31
C SER A 80 -3.03 14.43 3.73
N PHE A 81 -3.51 13.25 4.13
CA PHE A 81 -3.21 12.69 5.44
C PHE A 81 -1.74 12.31 5.56
N LEU A 82 -1.21 11.54 4.61
CA LEU A 82 0.16 11.01 4.65
C LEU A 82 1.23 12.08 4.55
N LEU A 83 0.99 13.16 3.78
CA LEU A 83 1.93 14.29 3.67
C LEU A 83 2.24 14.96 5.01
N ASN A 84 1.38 14.83 6.03
CA ASN A 84 1.66 15.34 7.37
C ASN A 84 2.69 14.51 8.15
N PHE A 85 2.95 13.27 7.73
CA PHE A 85 3.74 12.30 8.49
C PHE A 85 4.91 11.70 7.72
N LEU A 86 4.80 11.60 6.39
CA LEU A 86 5.77 10.99 5.50
C LEU A 86 5.98 11.84 4.25
N PRO A 87 7.22 11.93 3.74
CA PRO A 87 7.47 12.57 2.46
C PRO A 87 6.94 11.70 1.30
N LYS A 88 6.37 12.36 0.29
CA LYS A 88 6.07 11.74 -1.00
C LYS A 88 7.35 11.66 -1.83
N GLU A 89 7.74 10.48 -2.28
CA GLU A 89 8.91 10.26 -3.13
C GLU A 89 8.53 9.35 -4.30
N GLU A 90 8.87 9.75 -5.52
CA GLU A 90 8.64 8.88 -6.69
C GLU A 90 9.51 7.62 -6.58
N HIS A 91 8.88 6.45 -6.68
CA HIS A 91 9.52 5.16 -6.66
C HIS A 91 9.56 4.61 -8.09
N PRO A 92 10.76 4.29 -8.65
CA PRO A 92 10.85 3.82 -10.03
C PRO A 92 10.09 2.51 -10.18
N GLY A 93 9.19 2.44 -11.17
CA GLY A 93 8.27 1.31 -11.37
C GLY A 93 8.95 -0.06 -11.45
N SER A 94 10.22 -0.12 -11.88
CA SER A 94 11.01 -1.36 -11.94
C SER A 94 11.33 -1.99 -10.57
N LEU A 95 11.34 -1.21 -9.48
CA LEU A 95 11.49 -1.71 -8.12
C LEU A 95 10.17 -2.28 -7.56
N VAL A 96 9.03 -1.79 -8.07
CA VAL A 96 7.68 -2.20 -7.69
C VAL A 96 7.33 -3.56 -8.32
N ASP A 97 7.73 -3.79 -9.58
CA ASP A 97 7.56 -5.08 -10.27
C ASP A 97 8.34 -6.23 -9.62
N SER A 98 9.48 -5.92 -8.97
CA SER A 98 10.38 -6.92 -8.37
C SER A 98 9.92 -7.42 -7.00
N LEU A 99 8.91 -6.78 -6.40
CA LEU A 99 8.43 -7.13 -5.07
C LEU A 99 7.15 -7.94 -5.18
N ILE A 100 7.37 -9.25 -5.13
CA ILE A 100 6.53 -10.24 -4.46
C ILE A 100 5.07 -9.77 -4.43
N LYS A 101 4.31 -10.13 -5.48
CA LYS A 101 2.93 -10.57 -5.28
C LYS A 101 2.95 -11.30 -3.95
N LEU A 102 2.33 -10.76 -2.91
CA LEU A 102 2.14 -11.50 -1.67
C LEU A 102 1.11 -12.55 -2.07
N ILE A 103 1.62 -13.65 -2.64
CA ILE A 103 0.88 -14.67 -3.35
C ILE A 103 0.05 -15.37 -2.28
N GLY A 104 -1.19 -14.91 -2.13
CA GLY A 104 -2.27 -15.81 -1.78
C GLY A 104 -2.39 -16.79 -2.95
N PHE A 105 -1.86 -17.99 -2.75
CA PHE A 105 -2.34 -19.16 -3.48
C PHE A 105 -3.79 -19.44 -3.09
#